data_AF-A4TVQ5-F1
#
_entry.id   AF-A4TVQ5-F1
#
_cell.length_a   1.000
_cell.length_b   1.000
_cell.length_c   1.000
_cell.angle_alpha   90.00
_cell.angle_beta   90.00
_cell.angle_gamma   90.00
#
_symmetry.space_group_name_H-M   'P 1'
#
loop_
_entity.id
_entity.type
_entity.pdbx_description
1 polymer ?
#
loop_
_entity_poly.entity_id
_entity_poly.type
_entity_poly.pdbx_seq_one_letter_code
_entity_poly.pdbx_strand_id
1 'polypeptide(L)'
;MIAQLQADLEADELAEILAAFAADIHSRADQLAAALAAGDTGLAHRAAHSLKGAALNLGRQRLGLICAHFQHAGQADIKALWPEFAAICDAVLAAQGQTGLAFEVDSSIVRA
;
A
#
# COMPACT_ATOMS: atom_id res chain seq x y z
N MET A 1 -11.69 11.44 4.89
CA MET A 1 -11.78 12.91 4.72
C MET A 1 -11.64 13.36 3.25
N ILE A 2 -11.54 12.46 2.24
CA ILE A 2 -11.68 12.80 0.80
C ILE A 2 -12.93 12.16 0.15
N ALA A 3 -13.63 11.24 0.81
CA ALA A 3 -14.93 10.74 0.31
C ALA A 3 -15.97 11.85 0.05
N GLN A 4 -15.83 13.02 0.69
CA GLN A 4 -16.66 14.19 0.44
C GLN A 4 -16.17 15.05 -0.75
N LEU A 5 -14.86 15.01 -1.06
CA LEU A 5 -14.23 15.79 -2.13
C LEU A 5 -14.41 15.15 -3.51
N GLN A 6 -14.66 13.84 -3.60
CA GLN A 6 -14.88 13.16 -4.89
C GLN A 6 -16.13 13.67 -5.65
N ALA A 7 -17.08 14.30 -4.95
CA ALA A 7 -18.27 14.88 -5.56
C ALA A 7 -18.03 16.28 -6.16
N ASP A 8 -16.97 16.96 -5.72
CA ASP A 8 -16.65 18.34 -6.10
C ASP A 8 -15.47 18.42 -7.08
N LEU A 9 -14.81 17.29 -7.36
CA LEU A 9 -13.68 17.19 -8.29
C LEU A 9 -14.16 16.85 -9.70
N GLU A 10 -13.57 17.49 -10.70
CA GLU A 10 -13.74 17.10 -12.09
C GLU A 10 -13.10 15.71 -12.33
N ALA A 11 -13.58 15.00 -13.35
CA ALA A 11 -13.15 13.63 -13.63
C ALA A 11 -11.62 13.50 -13.84
N ASP A 12 -11.00 14.51 -14.46
CA ASP A 12 -9.56 14.53 -14.74
C ASP A 12 -8.73 14.72 -13.46
N GLU A 13 -9.16 15.58 -12.53
CA GLU A 13 -8.48 15.80 -11.25
C GLU A 13 -8.54 14.56 -10.36
N LEU A 14 -9.68 13.87 -10.34
CA LEU A 14 -9.82 12.59 -9.65
C LEU A 14 -8.89 11.52 -10.25
N ALA A 15 -8.76 11.49 -11.58
CA ALA A 15 -7.86 10.55 -12.25
C ALA A 15 -6.39 10.81 -11.87
N GLU A 16 -5.96 12.06 -11.80
CA GLU A 16 -4.61 12.43 -11.35
C GLU A 16 -4.34 12.00 -9.90
N ILE A 17 -5.30 12.22 -9.00
CA ILE A 17 -5.19 11.80 -7.59
C ILE A 17 -5.07 10.27 -7.49
N LEU A 18 -5.87 9.53 -8.27
CA LEU A 18 -5.82 8.07 -8.28
C LEU A 18 -4.49 7.55 -8.86
N ALA A 19 -3.99 8.17 -9.94
CA ALA A 19 -2.69 7.83 -10.51
C ALA A 19 -1.54 8.10 -9.53
N ALA A 20 -1.56 9.24 -8.84
CA ALA A 20 -0.58 9.55 -7.80
C ALA A 20 -0.65 8.55 -6.63
N PHE A 21 -1.85 8.12 -6.25
CA PHE A 21 -2.03 7.11 -5.22
C PHE A 21 -1.53 5.73 -5.65
N ALA A 22 -1.74 5.32 -6.91
CA ALA A 22 -1.18 4.10 -7.46
C ALA A 22 0.37 4.10 -7.40
N ALA A 23 1.00 5.21 -7.79
CA ALA A 23 2.44 5.38 -7.68
C ALA A 23 2.93 5.34 -6.21
N ASP A 24 2.17 5.89 -5.26
CA ASP A 24 2.48 5.80 -3.83
C ASP A 24 2.35 4.36 -3.33
N ILE A 25 1.35 3.58 -3.78
CA ILE A 25 1.23 2.14 -3.47
C ILE A 25 2.49 1.41 -3.92
N HIS A 26 2.94 1.58 -5.17
CA HIS A 26 4.16 0.92 -5.67
C HIS A 26 5.37 1.32 -4.83
N SER A 27 5.60 2.63 -4.66
CA SER A 27 6.77 3.12 -3.92
C SER A 27 6.82 2.61 -2.47
N ARG A 28 5.67 2.61 -1.77
CA ARG A 28 5.61 2.15 -0.39
C ARG A 28 5.73 0.63 -0.30
N ALA A 29 5.11 -0.12 -1.21
CA ALA A 29 5.29 -1.57 -1.28
C ALA A 29 6.77 -1.95 -1.47
N ASP A 30 7.49 -1.27 -2.37
CA ASP A 30 8.93 -1.49 -2.58
C ASP A 30 9.74 -1.22 -1.29
N GLN A 31 9.44 -0.11 -0.60
CA GLN A 31 10.09 0.23 0.68
C GLN A 31 9.81 -0.82 1.75
N LEU A 32 8.57 -1.32 1.84
CA LEU A 32 8.21 -2.37 2.79
C LEU A 32 8.90 -3.70 2.46
N ALA A 33 8.99 -4.07 1.19
CA ALA A 33 9.70 -5.27 0.76
C ALA A 33 11.20 -5.18 1.12
N ALA A 34 11.84 -4.04 0.83
CA ALA A 34 13.24 -3.79 1.20
C ALA A 34 13.44 -3.79 2.72
N ALA A 35 12.54 -3.17 3.48
CA ALA A 35 12.56 -3.15 4.93
C ALA A 35 12.44 -4.57 5.53
N LEU A 36 11.56 -5.40 4.96
CA LEU A 36 11.40 -6.79 5.37
C LEU A 36 12.65 -7.63 5.10
N ALA A 37 13.33 -7.39 3.98
CA ALA A 37 14.58 -8.06 3.62
C ALA A 37 15.73 -7.66 4.56
N ALA A 38 15.82 -6.37 4.90
CA ALA A 38 16.83 -5.84 5.81
C ALA A 38 16.52 -6.05 7.31
N GLY A 39 15.28 -6.42 7.65
CA GLY A 39 14.80 -6.45 9.03
C GLY A 39 14.60 -5.07 9.67
N ASP A 40 14.48 -4.02 8.86
CA ASP A 40 14.24 -2.66 9.31
C ASP A 40 12.76 -2.43 9.60
N THR A 41 12.31 -2.86 10.78
CA THR A 41 10.93 -2.64 11.25
C THR A 41 10.56 -1.17 11.31
N GLY A 42 11.52 -0.26 11.58
CA GLY A 42 11.28 1.16 11.63
C GLY A 42 10.92 1.74 10.26
N LEU A 43 11.62 1.34 9.20
CA LEU A 43 11.27 1.71 7.82
C LEU A 43 9.91 1.13 7.42
N ALA A 44 9.65 -0.14 7.76
CA ALA A 44 8.36 -0.77 7.48
C ALA A 44 7.20 -0.02 8.14
N HIS A 45 7.34 0.39 9.41
CA HIS A 45 6.34 1.18 10.13
C HIS A 45 6.08 2.54 9.48
N ARG A 46 7.13 3.23 9.04
CA ARG A 46 7.00 4.54 8.36
C ARG A 46 6.30 4.41 7.01
N ALA A 47 6.71 3.44 6.20
CA ALA A 47 6.09 3.20 4.90
C ALA A 47 4.61 2.82 5.05
N ALA A 48 4.29 1.94 6.00
CA ALA A 48 2.91 1.59 6.34
C ALA A 48 2.11 2.79 6.89
N HIS A 49 2.71 3.64 7.71
CA HIS A 49 2.06 4.85 8.24
C HIS A 49 1.61 5.79 7.12
N SER A 50 2.52 6.08 6.19
CA SER A 50 2.23 6.95 5.04
C SER A 50 1.11 6.36 4.19
N LEU A 51 1.23 5.09 3.82
CA LEU A 51 0.25 4.43 2.94
C LEU A 51 -1.13 4.32 3.60
N LYS A 52 -1.19 4.08 4.92
CA LYS A 52 -2.44 4.09 5.69
C LYS A 52 -3.20 5.40 5.50
N GLY A 53 -2.52 6.54 5.68
CA GLY A 53 -3.15 7.86 5.60
C GLY A 53 -3.76 8.10 4.22
N ALA A 54 -2.98 7.83 3.16
CA ALA A 54 -3.45 7.95 1.79
C ALA A 54 -4.64 7.02 1.49
N ALA A 55 -4.54 5.75 1.87
CA ALA A 55 -5.58 4.75 1.66
C ALA A 55 -6.89 5.12 2.37
N LEU A 56 -6.85 5.51 3.63
CA LEU A 56 -8.04 5.91 4.39
C LEU A 56 -8.65 7.21 3.86
N ASN A 57 -7.84 8.15 3.40
CA ASN A 57 -8.34 9.38 2.79
C ASN A 57 -9.18 9.07 1.55
N LEU A 58 -8.71 8.17 0.69
CA LEU A 58 -9.37 7.73 -0.55
C LEU A 58 -10.40 6.61 -0.36
N GLY A 59 -10.80 6.31 0.87
CA GLY A 59 -11.84 5.31 1.17
C GLY A 59 -11.40 3.85 0.93
N ARG A 60 -10.10 3.58 0.77
CA ARG A 60 -9.54 2.23 0.64
C ARG A 60 -9.35 1.59 2.01
N GLN A 61 -10.46 1.36 2.70
CA GLN A 61 -10.48 0.95 4.10
C GLN A 61 -9.69 -0.33 4.38
N ARG A 62 -9.81 -1.37 3.53
CA ARG A 62 -9.06 -2.63 3.69
C ARG A 62 -7.55 -2.40 3.67
N LEU A 63 -7.05 -1.61 2.73
CA LEU A 63 -5.64 -1.25 2.63
C LEU A 63 -5.17 -0.45 3.86
N GLY A 64 -5.99 0.53 4.28
CA GLY A 64 -5.70 1.30 5.49
C GLY A 64 -5.61 0.43 6.76
N LEU A 65 -6.50 -0.54 6.93
CA LEU A 65 -6.52 -1.42 8.10
C LEU A 65 -5.31 -2.34 8.16
N ILE A 66 -4.93 -2.98 7.05
CA ILE A 66 -3.74 -3.84 7.05
C ILE A 66 -2.45 -3.03 7.29
N CYS A 67 -2.35 -1.80 6.75
CA CYS A 67 -1.24 -0.90 7.07
C CYS A 67 -1.23 -0.51 8.55
N ALA A 68 -2.38 -0.39 9.21
CA ALA A 68 -2.44 -0.11 10.65
C ALA A 68 -1.89 -1.26 11.50
N HIS A 69 -2.11 -2.51 11.09
CA HIS A 69 -1.51 -3.68 11.74
C HIS A 69 0.02 -3.65 11.65
N PHE A 70 0.57 -3.18 10.53
CA PHE A 70 2.02 -3.14 10.32
C PHE A 70 2.72 -2.19 11.29
N GLN A 71 2.09 -1.06 11.67
CA GLN A 71 2.73 0.00 12.47
C GLN A 71 3.15 -0.42 13.88
N HIS A 72 2.59 -1.53 14.38
CA HIS A 72 2.88 -2.05 15.72
C HIS A 72 3.40 -3.50 15.66
N ALA A 73 3.49 -4.07 14.46
CA ALA A 73 3.90 -5.44 14.23
C ALA A 73 5.43 -5.58 14.29
N GLY A 74 5.90 -6.70 14.82
CA GLY A 74 7.30 -7.11 14.68
C GLY A 74 7.57 -7.64 13.27
N GLN A 75 8.85 -7.84 12.92
CA GLN A 75 9.22 -8.30 11.58
C GLN A 75 8.48 -9.58 11.16
N ALA A 76 8.39 -10.58 12.04
CA ALA A 76 7.73 -11.85 11.74
C ALA A 76 6.24 -11.66 11.39
N ASP A 77 5.53 -10.81 12.13
CA ASP A 77 4.12 -10.51 11.89
C ASP A 77 3.92 -9.76 10.57
N ILE A 78 4.79 -8.79 10.26
CA ILE A 78 4.75 -8.08 8.97
C ILE A 78 4.98 -9.07 7.82
N LYS A 79 5.92 -10.02 7.95
CA LYS A 79 6.12 -11.08 6.95
C LYS A 79 4.88 -11.95 6.78
N ALA A 80 4.23 -12.31 7.87
CA ALA A 80 3.02 -13.16 7.83
C ALA A 80 1.83 -12.44 7.15
N LEU A 81 1.71 -11.12 7.33
CA LEU A 81 0.64 -10.32 6.73
C LEU A 81 0.96 -9.85 5.30
N TRP A 82 2.21 -9.97 4.85
CA TRP A 82 2.65 -9.50 3.54
C TRP A 82 1.83 -10.03 2.35
N PRO A 83 1.48 -11.33 2.27
CA PRO A 83 0.69 -11.84 1.15
C PRO A 83 -0.71 -11.20 1.05
N GLU A 84 -1.36 -10.97 2.19
CA GLU A 84 -2.66 -10.28 2.22
C GLU A 84 -2.52 -8.82 1.80
N PHE A 85 -1.47 -8.14 2.26
CA PHE A 85 -1.17 -6.77 1.86
C PHE A 85 -0.97 -6.65 0.34
N ALA A 86 -0.15 -7.53 -0.24
CA ALA A 86 0.11 -7.55 -1.67
C ALA A 86 -1.18 -7.77 -2.47
N ALA A 87 -2.00 -8.75 -2.09
CA ALA A 87 -3.28 -9.04 -2.74
C ALA A 87 -4.26 -7.85 -2.68
N ILE A 88 -4.30 -7.12 -1.55
CA ILE A 88 -5.12 -5.91 -1.42
C ILE A 88 -4.60 -4.79 -2.33
N CYS A 89 -3.28 -4.58 -2.40
CA CYS A 89 -2.67 -3.60 -3.30
C CYS A 89 -3.00 -3.91 -4.76
N ASP A 90 -2.84 -5.17 -5.19
CA ASP A 90 -3.16 -5.60 -6.56
C ASP A 90 -4.63 -5.35 -6.90
N ALA A 91 -5.55 -5.67 -5.98
CA ALA A 91 -6.96 -5.39 -6.18
C ALA A 91 -7.26 -3.89 -6.33
N VAL A 92 -6.58 -3.04 -5.55
CA VAL A 92 -6.74 -1.57 -5.60
C VAL A 92 -6.17 -0.99 -6.90
N LEU A 93 -5.03 -1.50 -7.37
CA LEU A 93 -4.38 -1.10 -8.62
C LEU A 93 -5.18 -1.55 -9.84
N ALA A 94 -5.64 -2.80 -9.85
CA ALA A 94 -6.46 -3.36 -10.93
C ALA A 94 -7.78 -2.60 -11.10
N ALA A 95 -8.42 -2.19 -10.00
CA ALA A 95 -9.63 -1.36 -10.03
C ALA A 95 -9.41 0.03 -10.68
N GLN A 96 -8.15 0.44 -10.86
CA GLN A 96 -7.74 1.70 -11.48
C GLN A 96 -7.11 1.50 -12.87
N GLY A 97 -7.12 0.28 -13.41
CA GLY A 97 -6.45 -0.06 -14.67
C GLY A 97 -4.93 0.01 -14.61
N GLN A 98 -4.36 0.02 -13.39
CA GLN A 98 -2.92 0.06 -13.15
C GLN A 98 -2.35 -1.36 -13.05
N THR A 99 -1.08 -1.52 -13.42
CA THR A 99 -0.36 -2.77 -13.22
C THR A 99 -0.24 -3.08 -11.73
N GLY A 100 -0.41 -4.35 -11.36
CA GLY A 100 -0.18 -4.83 -10.00
C GLY A 100 1.27 -4.63 -9.52
N LEU A 101 1.55 -5.07 -8.30
CA LEU A 101 2.90 -5.03 -7.76
C LEU A 101 3.85 -5.91 -8.59
N ALA A 102 5.09 -5.46 -8.77
CA ALA A 102 6.09 -6.16 -9.60
C ALA A 102 6.75 -7.37 -8.91
N PHE A 103 6.22 -7.81 -7.75
CA PHE A 103 6.80 -8.88 -6.95
C PHE A 103 6.03 -10.19 -7.15
N GLU A 104 6.73 -11.27 -7.48
CA GLU A 104 6.11 -12.61 -7.50
C GLU A 104 5.64 -12.96 -6.08
N VAL A 105 4.40 -13.46 -5.97
CA VAL A 105 3.70 -13.82 -4.72
C VAL A 105 4.39 -14.99 -3.97
N ASP A 106 5.53 -15.46 -4.46
CA ASP A 106 6.19 -16.64 -3.93
C ASP A 106 7.05 -16.33 -2.69
N SER A 107 6.35 -16.26 -1.56
CA SER A 107 6.70 -16.69 -0.18
C SER A 107 8.05 -16.30 0.45
N SER A 108 8.95 -15.64 -0.26
CA SER A 108 10.29 -15.35 0.18
C SER A 108 10.60 -13.94 -0.26
N ILE A 109 10.38 -12.99 0.65
CA ILE A 109 10.97 -11.65 0.59
C ILE A 109 12.35 -11.74 -0.05
N VAL A 110 12.49 -11.10 -1.23
CA VAL A 110 13.70 -10.75 -2.01
C VAL A 110 13.58 -11.17 -3.49
N ARG A 111 13.59 -10.17 -4.39
CA ARG A 111 14.53 -10.22 -5.52
C ARG A 111 15.77 -9.42 -5.11
N ALA A 112 16.93 -10.02 -5.36
CA ALA A 112 18.27 -9.61 -4.94
C ALA A 112 18.65 -8.19 -5.36
#